data_AF-A0A183B4G0-F1
#
_entry.id   AF-A0A183B4G0-F1
#
_cell.length_a   1.000
_cell.length_b   1.000
_cell.length_c   1.000
_cell.angle_alpha   90.00
_cell.angle_beta   90.00
_cell.angle_gamma   90.00
#
_symmetry.space_group_name_H-M   'P 1'
#
loop_
_entity.id
_entity.type
_entity.pdbx_description
1 polymer ?
#
loop_
_entity_poly.entity_id
_entity_poly.type
_entity_poly.pdbx_seq_one_letter_code
_entity_poly.pdbx_strand_id
1 'polypeptide(L)'
;MLAAACEQFLGKTVAEIREVAQETLEGHQRAIMGNMTVEEIYKDRKKFSKAVFEVASSDLVNMGISVAEEQRVAGRLLNDIKIAKAKRDFELQNASYQKEVQARKAESEMAYELQAAKTRQRIKEEEMQILVVERTQQIQVEELENERQQRHLDATVRKPAEAERFRLERLAEADRLRLIAESEAEAERIRLRGLAEAEALNAVAKAEAEQMMKKAEAWQAYKGAARLEMVLQALPKLAAEISAPLAQCEKVTMVSTGDGDIGVSRLTGEVLQLMTQLPKVVQSMTGVDLFKTAQSV
;
A
#
# COMPACT_ATOMS: atom_id res chain seq x y z
N MET A 1 -77.88 86.04 -19.50
CA MET A 1 -78.35 86.27 -18.11
C MET A 1 -78.27 87.75 -17.72
N LEU A 2 -77.08 88.37 -17.71
CA LEU A 2 -76.92 89.79 -17.34
C LEU A 2 -77.70 90.78 -18.22
N ALA A 3 -77.72 90.61 -19.55
CA ALA A 3 -78.44 91.50 -20.45
C ALA A 3 -79.98 91.51 -20.22
N ALA A 4 -80.59 90.33 -20.06
CA ALA A 4 -82.03 90.21 -19.79
C ALA A 4 -82.43 90.77 -18.42
N ALA A 5 -81.60 90.56 -17.38
CA ALA A 5 -81.80 91.17 -16.07
C ALA A 5 -81.74 92.70 -16.14
N CYS A 6 -80.80 93.25 -16.91
CA CYS A 6 -80.72 94.68 -17.15
C CYS A 6 -81.97 95.20 -17.87
N GLU A 7 -82.43 94.58 -18.96
CA GLU A 7 -83.62 95.05 -19.67
C GLU A 7 -84.90 95.04 -18.81
N GLN A 8 -85.06 94.05 -17.92
CA GLN A 8 -86.31 93.84 -17.18
C GLN A 8 -86.36 94.53 -15.82
N PHE A 9 -85.20 94.85 -15.24
CA PHE A 9 -85.07 95.40 -13.89
C PHE A 9 -84.32 96.73 -13.80
N LEU A 10 -83.85 97.31 -14.93
CA LEU A 10 -83.24 98.64 -14.91
C LEU A 10 -84.23 99.70 -14.42
N GLY A 11 -83.83 100.46 -13.39
CA GLY A 11 -84.67 101.50 -12.78
C GLY A 11 -85.64 101.00 -11.71
N LYS A 12 -85.74 99.67 -11.47
CA LYS A 12 -86.53 99.11 -10.37
C LYS A 12 -85.70 99.00 -9.09
N THR A 13 -86.37 99.18 -7.96
CA THR A 13 -85.82 98.94 -6.63
C THR A 13 -85.74 97.46 -6.30
N VAL A 14 -84.91 97.09 -5.32
CA VAL A 14 -84.78 95.70 -4.85
C VAL A 14 -86.12 95.13 -4.38
N ALA A 15 -87.00 95.97 -3.83
CA ALA A 15 -88.34 95.55 -3.40
C ALA A 15 -89.22 95.14 -4.58
N GLU A 16 -89.23 95.93 -5.66
CA GLU A 16 -89.99 95.62 -6.88
C GLU A 16 -89.45 94.40 -7.62
N ILE A 17 -88.12 94.21 -7.63
CA ILE A 17 -87.51 92.99 -8.20
C ILE A 17 -87.94 91.76 -7.40
N ARG A 18 -87.98 91.87 -6.07
CA ARG A 18 -88.45 90.79 -5.19
C ARG A 18 -89.93 90.48 -5.40
N GLU A 19 -90.77 91.49 -5.58
CA GLU A 19 -92.19 91.34 -5.84
C GLU A 19 -92.44 90.59 -7.15
N VAL A 20 -91.76 90.98 -8.24
CA VAL A 20 -91.84 90.28 -9.54
C VAL A 20 -91.40 88.82 -9.41
N ALA A 21 -90.30 88.55 -8.71
CA ALA A 21 -89.83 87.19 -8.50
C ALA A 21 -90.80 86.36 -7.65
N GLN A 22 -91.42 86.97 -6.63
CA GLN A 22 -92.41 86.33 -5.77
C GLN A 22 -93.69 86.02 -6.52
N GLU A 23 -94.21 86.97 -7.30
CA GLU A 23 -95.41 86.77 -8.12
C GLU A 23 -95.21 85.64 -9.14
N THR A 24 -94.03 85.57 -9.76
CA THR A 24 -93.67 84.49 -10.70
C THR A 24 -93.64 83.13 -10.00
N LEU A 25 -93.01 83.06 -8.82
CA LEU A 25 -92.96 81.84 -8.02
C LEU A 25 -94.35 81.39 -7.54
N GLU A 26 -95.19 82.33 -7.09
CA GLU A 26 -96.56 82.06 -6.66
C GLU A 26 -97.44 81.62 -7.83
N GLY A 27 -97.24 82.20 -9.03
CA GLY A 27 -97.89 81.78 -10.27
C GLY A 27 -97.58 80.32 -10.60
N HIS A 28 -96.31 79.93 -10.62
CA HIS A 28 -95.90 78.55 -10.84
C HIS A 28 -96.36 77.62 -9.71
N GLN A 29 -96.28 78.06 -8.45
CA GLN A 29 -96.77 77.27 -7.32
C GLN A 29 -98.27 76.99 -7.46
N ARG A 30 -99.07 77.98 -7.85
CA ARG A 30 -100.50 77.83 -8.10
C ARG A 30 -100.79 76.86 -9.25
N ALA A 31 -100.04 76.95 -10.34
CA ALA A 31 -100.18 76.05 -11.49
C ALA A 31 -99.88 74.58 -11.13
N ILE A 32 -98.80 74.33 -10.38
CA ILE A 32 -98.44 72.98 -9.93
C ILE A 32 -99.45 72.44 -8.92
N MET A 33 -99.97 73.27 -8.01
CA MET A 33 -101.05 72.88 -7.10
C MET A 33 -102.35 72.51 -7.84
N GLY A 34 -102.60 73.07 -9.02
CA GLY A 34 -103.76 72.72 -9.85
C GLY A 34 -103.64 71.34 -10.53
N ASN A 35 -102.42 70.86 -10.75
CA ASN A 35 -102.15 69.58 -11.44
C ASN A 35 -101.81 68.42 -10.48
N MET A 36 -101.62 68.69 -9.19
CA MET A 36 -101.30 67.68 -8.17
C MET A 36 -102.46 67.50 -7.20
N THR A 37 -102.64 66.28 -6.68
CA THR A 37 -103.64 66.05 -5.63
C THR A 37 -103.13 66.53 -4.27
N VAL A 38 -104.05 66.89 -3.37
CA VAL A 38 -103.71 67.32 -2.00
C VAL A 38 -102.90 66.26 -1.25
N GLU A 39 -103.17 64.98 -1.53
CA GLU A 39 -102.47 63.84 -0.96
C GLU A 39 -101.02 63.74 -1.45
N GLU A 40 -100.77 64.01 -2.74
CA GLU A 40 -99.41 64.03 -3.31
C GLU A 40 -98.58 65.19 -2.75
N ILE A 41 -99.20 66.37 -2.61
CA ILE A 41 -98.54 67.56 -2.04
C ILE A 41 -98.16 67.31 -0.58
N TYR A 42 -99.05 66.67 0.18
CA TYR A 42 -98.81 66.40 1.60
C TYR A 42 -97.79 65.28 1.84
N LYS A 43 -97.84 64.20 1.03
CA LYS A 43 -96.95 63.03 1.20
C LYS A 43 -95.53 63.29 0.73
N ASP A 44 -95.32 64.07 -0.33
CA ASP A 44 -93.98 64.32 -0.87
C ASP A 44 -93.75 65.80 -1.19
N ARG A 45 -93.56 66.57 -0.12
CA ARG A 45 -93.20 67.99 -0.19
C ARG A 45 -91.92 68.24 -0.98
N LYS A 46 -90.99 67.28 -1.03
CA LYS A 46 -89.74 67.41 -1.81
C LYS A 46 -90.01 67.31 -3.30
N LYS A 47 -90.84 66.37 -3.73
CA LYS A 47 -91.27 66.25 -5.14
C LYS A 47 -92.01 67.49 -5.62
N PHE A 48 -92.94 68.01 -4.81
CA PHE A 48 -93.61 69.28 -5.09
C PHE A 48 -92.61 70.44 -5.20
N SER A 49 -91.72 70.60 -4.22
CA SER A 49 -90.70 71.66 -4.24
C SER A 49 -89.77 71.55 -5.44
N LYS A 50 -89.43 70.33 -5.87
CA LYS A 50 -88.60 70.08 -7.05
C LYS A 50 -89.33 70.48 -8.34
N ALA A 51 -90.61 70.11 -8.48
CA ALA A 51 -91.42 70.47 -9.65
C ALA A 51 -91.64 71.98 -9.77
N VAL A 52 -91.97 72.66 -8.66
CA VAL A 52 -92.09 74.13 -8.63
C VAL A 52 -90.75 74.78 -8.96
N PHE A 53 -89.65 74.27 -8.40
CA PHE A 53 -88.32 74.79 -8.68
C PHE A 53 -87.91 74.59 -10.13
N GLU A 54 -88.16 73.44 -10.73
CA GLU A 54 -87.76 73.12 -12.11
C GLU A 54 -88.47 74.01 -13.13
N VAL A 55 -89.78 74.22 -12.95
CA VAL A 55 -90.57 75.10 -13.82
C VAL A 55 -90.20 76.57 -13.59
N ALA A 56 -90.08 77.02 -12.34
CA ALA A 56 -89.75 78.40 -12.04
C ALA A 56 -88.28 78.76 -12.37
N SER A 57 -87.35 77.81 -12.31
CA SER A 57 -85.93 78.07 -12.59
C SER A 57 -85.72 78.51 -14.04
N SER A 58 -86.45 77.92 -15.00
CA SER A 58 -86.37 78.33 -16.40
C SER A 58 -86.80 79.79 -16.59
N ASP A 59 -87.92 80.18 -15.98
CA ASP A 59 -88.47 81.53 -16.13
C ASP A 59 -87.69 82.58 -15.33
N LEU A 60 -87.23 82.24 -14.13
CA LEU A 60 -86.32 83.08 -13.35
C LEU A 60 -84.99 83.30 -14.09
N VAL A 61 -84.43 82.26 -14.72
CA VAL A 61 -83.20 82.36 -15.53
C VAL A 61 -83.41 83.24 -16.76
N ASN A 62 -84.58 83.15 -17.41
CA ASN A 62 -84.95 84.02 -18.54
C ASN A 62 -85.07 85.50 -18.12
N MET A 63 -85.55 85.77 -16.91
CA MET A 63 -85.52 87.10 -16.29
C MET A 63 -84.12 87.49 -15.77
N GLY A 64 -83.15 86.59 -15.84
CA GLY A 64 -81.77 86.82 -15.40
C GLY A 64 -81.55 86.70 -13.88
N ILE A 65 -82.47 86.05 -13.18
CA ILE A 65 -82.38 85.69 -11.76
C ILE A 65 -81.83 84.25 -11.65
N SER A 66 -80.64 84.08 -11.08
CA SER A 66 -80.05 82.75 -10.82
C SER A 66 -80.47 82.24 -9.43
N VAL A 67 -80.89 80.98 -9.34
CA VAL A 67 -81.29 80.39 -8.06
C VAL A 67 -80.06 79.88 -7.30
N ALA A 68 -79.88 80.34 -6.06
CA ALA A 68 -78.68 80.10 -5.25
C ALA A 68 -78.35 78.62 -4.94
N GLU A 69 -79.30 77.70 -5.13
CA GLU A 69 -79.11 76.27 -4.84
C GLU A 69 -78.12 75.60 -5.80
N GLU A 70 -78.08 76.02 -7.06
CA GLU A 70 -77.16 75.45 -8.07
C GLU A 70 -75.69 75.76 -7.73
N GLN A 71 -75.41 76.99 -7.31
CA GLN A 71 -74.09 77.42 -6.84
C GLN A 71 -73.66 76.67 -5.57
N ARG A 72 -74.62 76.36 -4.68
CA ARG A 72 -74.39 75.61 -3.44
C ARG A 72 -74.01 74.15 -3.72
N VAL A 73 -74.67 73.50 -4.68
CA VAL A 73 -74.36 72.13 -5.10
C VAL A 73 -73.00 72.07 -5.79
N ALA A 74 -72.71 73.00 -6.70
CA ALA A 74 -71.40 73.08 -7.37
C ALA A 74 -70.25 73.27 -6.36
N GLY A 75 -70.43 74.14 -5.35
CA GLY A 75 -69.46 74.34 -4.28
C GLY A 75 -69.20 73.10 -3.43
N ARG A 76 -70.24 72.30 -3.14
CA ARG A 76 -70.10 71.03 -2.42
C ARG A 76 -69.29 70.01 -3.22
N LEU A 77 -69.62 69.80 -4.50
CA LEU A 77 -68.89 68.87 -5.36
C LEU A 77 -67.41 69.23 -5.49
N LEU A 78 -67.09 70.52 -5.62
CA LEU A 78 -65.71 71.00 -5.66
C LEU A 78 -64.97 70.71 -4.35
N ASN A 79 -65.63 70.88 -3.20
CA ASN A 79 -65.04 70.54 -1.91
C ASN A 79 -64.85 69.03 -1.75
N ASP A 80 -65.81 68.21 -2.18
CA ASP A 80 -65.71 66.75 -2.12
C ASP A 80 -64.56 66.23 -3.00
N ILE A 81 -64.37 66.80 -4.20
CA ILE A 81 -63.23 66.50 -5.08
C ILE A 81 -61.91 66.87 -4.39
N LYS A 82 -61.83 68.04 -3.75
CA LYS A 82 -60.62 68.47 -3.02
C LYS A 82 -60.32 67.53 -1.86
N ILE A 83 -61.33 67.13 -1.08
CA ILE A 83 -61.17 66.20 0.04
C ILE A 83 -60.72 64.82 -0.47
N ALA A 84 -61.34 64.31 -1.53
CA ALA A 84 -60.97 63.02 -2.12
C ALA A 84 -59.54 63.03 -2.68
N LYS A 85 -59.14 64.13 -3.33
CA LYS A 85 -57.77 64.31 -3.83
C LYS A 85 -56.76 64.35 -2.68
N ALA A 86 -57.03 65.14 -1.64
CA ALA A 86 -56.15 65.22 -0.47
C ALA A 86 -56.01 63.88 0.25
N LYS A 87 -57.10 63.10 0.36
CA LYS A 87 -57.05 61.73 0.92
C LYS A 87 -56.19 60.80 0.08
N ARG A 88 -56.39 60.79 -1.24
CA ARG A 88 -55.58 59.98 -2.16
C ARG A 88 -54.10 60.34 -2.08
N ASP A 89 -53.78 61.63 -2.09
CA ASP A 89 -52.40 62.11 -2.04
C ASP A 89 -51.75 61.72 -0.69
N PHE A 90 -52.50 61.84 0.42
CA PHE A 90 -52.05 61.37 1.73
C PHE A 90 -51.80 59.86 1.77
N GLU A 91 -52.71 59.04 1.23
CA GLU A 91 -52.56 57.58 1.18
C GLU A 91 -51.37 57.16 0.33
N LEU A 92 -51.17 57.81 -0.84
CA LEU A 92 -50.01 57.56 -1.70
C LEU A 92 -48.71 57.92 -1.00
N GLN A 93 -48.66 59.06 -0.32
CA GLN A 93 -47.48 59.50 0.38
C GLN A 93 -47.18 58.60 1.59
N ASN A 94 -48.21 58.22 2.36
CA ASN A 94 -48.06 57.25 3.45
C ASN A 94 -47.56 55.88 2.93
N ALA A 95 -48.09 55.38 1.82
CA ALA A 95 -47.62 54.15 1.20
C ALA A 95 -46.15 54.25 0.74
N SER A 96 -45.73 55.39 0.17
CA SER A 96 -44.34 55.62 -0.21
C SER A 96 -43.39 55.61 0.99
N TYR A 97 -43.77 56.28 2.10
CA TYR A 97 -42.98 56.28 3.32
C TYR A 97 -42.92 54.89 3.96
N GLN A 98 -44.03 54.16 4.00
CA GLN A 98 -44.02 52.78 4.49
C GLN A 98 -43.09 51.91 3.65
N LYS A 99 -43.13 52.03 2.32
CA LYS A 99 -42.20 51.29 1.45
C LYS A 99 -40.74 51.63 1.76
N GLU A 100 -40.41 52.90 1.94
CA GLU A 100 -39.04 53.33 2.25
C GLU A 100 -38.58 52.85 3.63
N VAL A 101 -39.44 52.97 4.65
CA VAL A 101 -39.16 52.47 6.00
C VAL A 101 -38.95 50.97 6.00
N GLN A 102 -39.79 50.21 5.28
CA GLN A 102 -39.63 48.76 5.19
C GLN A 102 -38.39 48.35 4.41
N ALA A 103 -38.05 49.07 3.33
CA ALA A 103 -36.82 48.85 2.58
C ALA A 103 -35.58 49.05 3.48
N ARG A 104 -35.53 50.17 4.23
CA ARG A 104 -34.42 50.43 5.17
C ARG A 104 -34.37 49.42 6.32
N LYS A 105 -35.52 48.96 6.82
CA LYS A 105 -35.57 47.90 7.84
C LYS A 105 -35.01 46.59 7.31
N ALA A 106 -35.45 46.15 6.13
CA ALA A 106 -34.95 44.94 5.49
C ALA A 106 -33.44 45.01 5.19
N GLU A 107 -32.95 46.17 4.71
CA GLU A 107 -31.52 46.40 4.53
C GLU A 107 -30.74 46.32 5.84
N SER A 108 -31.26 46.94 6.92
CA SER A 108 -30.64 46.88 8.25
C SER A 108 -30.61 45.46 8.82
N GLU A 109 -31.69 44.69 8.63
CA GLU A 109 -31.78 43.28 9.04
C GLU A 109 -30.78 42.42 8.26
N MET A 110 -30.74 42.56 6.93
CA MET A 110 -29.75 41.85 6.09
C MET A 110 -28.31 42.23 6.46
N ALA A 111 -28.04 43.51 6.71
CA ALA A 111 -26.71 43.97 7.13
C ALA A 111 -26.32 43.36 8.48
N TYR A 112 -27.26 43.29 9.43
CA TYR A 112 -27.05 42.66 10.73
C TYR A 112 -26.79 41.15 10.59
N GLU A 113 -27.61 40.43 9.82
CA GLU A 113 -27.43 39.00 9.56
C GLU A 113 -26.11 38.71 8.84
N LEU A 114 -25.75 39.52 7.85
CA LEU A 114 -24.47 39.40 7.14
C LEU A 114 -23.30 39.62 8.10
N GLN A 115 -23.37 40.62 8.97
CA GLN A 115 -22.32 40.89 9.95
C GLN A 115 -22.21 39.76 10.98
N ALA A 116 -23.34 39.20 11.42
CA ALA A 116 -23.37 38.04 12.29
C ALA A 116 -22.75 36.81 11.60
N ALA A 117 -23.06 36.57 10.33
CA ALA A 117 -22.49 35.48 9.54
C ALA A 117 -20.97 35.64 9.33
N LYS A 118 -20.50 36.85 8.97
CA LYS A 118 -19.06 37.16 8.88
C LYS A 118 -18.34 36.95 10.20
N THR A 119 -18.96 37.36 11.31
CA THR A 119 -18.38 37.19 12.64
C THR A 119 -18.30 35.69 13.00
N ARG A 120 -19.36 34.91 12.72
CA ARG A 120 -19.33 33.46 12.89
C ARG A 120 -18.27 32.78 12.02
N GLN A 121 -18.08 33.23 10.78
CA GLN A 121 -17.03 32.72 9.91
C GLN A 121 -15.65 32.99 10.50
N ARG A 122 -15.38 34.22 10.94
CA ARG A 122 -14.13 34.58 11.62
C ARG A 122 -13.89 33.76 12.87
N ILE A 123 -14.91 33.55 13.71
CA ILE A 123 -14.79 32.69 14.90
C ILE A 123 -14.40 31.28 14.51
N LYS A 124 -15.05 30.68 13.50
CA LYS A 124 -14.69 29.34 13.01
C LYS A 124 -13.28 29.26 12.45
N GLU A 125 -12.81 30.31 11.75
CA GLU A 125 -11.44 30.39 11.25
C GLU A 125 -10.44 30.42 12.41
N GLU A 126 -10.69 31.20 13.46
CA GLU A 126 -9.87 31.22 14.68
C GLU A 126 -9.93 29.89 15.45
N GLU A 127 -11.10 29.27 15.59
CA GLU A 127 -11.26 27.94 16.19
C GLU A 127 -10.45 26.87 15.43
N MET A 128 -10.46 26.93 14.10
CA MET A 128 -9.64 26.04 13.26
C MET A 128 -8.15 26.28 13.48
N GLN A 129 -7.70 27.53 13.63
CA GLN A 129 -6.31 27.83 13.93
C GLN A 129 -5.90 27.28 15.30
N ILE A 130 -6.75 27.42 16.32
CA ILE A 130 -6.52 26.81 17.64
C ILE A 130 -6.38 25.30 17.51
N LEU A 131 -7.29 24.65 16.77
CA LEU A 131 -7.23 23.19 16.55
C LEU A 131 -5.95 22.75 15.82
N VAL A 132 -5.51 23.50 14.81
CA VAL A 132 -4.25 23.22 14.11
C VAL A 132 -3.08 23.35 15.07
N VAL A 133 -3.03 24.41 15.88
CA VAL A 133 -1.97 24.60 16.88
C VAL A 133 -1.98 23.46 17.90
N GLU A 134 -3.13 23.12 18.48
CA GLU A 134 -3.27 21.98 19.40
C GLU A 134 -2.79 20.67 18.76
N ARG A 135 -3.18 20.40 17.51
CA ARG A 135 -2.78 19.18 16.82
C ARG A 135 -1.29 19.16 16.52
N THR A 136 -0.70 20.28 16.10
CA THR A 136 0.75 20.38 15.92
C THR A 136 1.51 20.18 17.23
N GLN A 137 0.99 20.69 18.34
CA GLN A 137 1.58 20.48 19.66
C GLN A 137 1.47 19.01 20.11
N GLN A 138 0.34 18.35 19.84
CA GLN A 138 0.18 16.91 20.09
C GLN A 138 1.18 16.08 19.30
N ILE A 139 1.34 16.36 18.00
CA ILE A 139 2.31 15.67 17.15
C ILE A 139 3.73 15.85 17.70
N GLN A 140 4.10 17.07 18.12
CA GLN A 140 5.41 17.32 18.74
C GLN A 140 5.61 16.51 20.02
N VAL A 141 4.59 16.41 20.88
CA VAL A 141 4.67 15.59 22.10
C VAL A 141 4.82 14.11 21.75
N GLU A 142 4.04 13.60 20.80
CA GLU A 142 4.13 12.22 20.32
C GLU A 142 5.51 11.92 19.70
N GLU A 143 6.06 12.83 18.91
CA GLU A 143 7.41 12.71 18.34
C GLU A 143 8.48 12.63 19.44
N LEU A 144 8.41 13.50 20.45
CA LEU A 144 9.31 13.47 21.60
C LEU A 144 9.18 12.17 22.41
N GLU A 145 7.96 11.66 22.58
CA GLU A 145 7.72 10.38 23.23
C GLU A 145 8.30 9.21 22.43
N ASN A 146 8.13 9.20 21.11
CA ASN A 146 8.71 8.22 20.21
C ASN A 146 10.23 8.27 20.24
N GLU A 147 10.84 9.45 20.20
CA GLU A 147 12.30 9.59 20.35
C GLU A 147 12.78 9.05 21.69
N ARG A 148 12.10 9.37 22.79
CA ARG A 148 12.44 8.84 24.12
C ARG A 148 12.35 7.31 24.12
N GLN A 149 11.30 6.73 23.53
CA GLN A 149 11.13 5.29 23.41
C GLN A 149 12.24 4.66 22.55
N GLN A 150 12.58 5.26 21.41
CA GLN A 150 13.69 4.80 20.57
C GLN A 150 15.01 4.81 21.34
N ARG A 151 15.34 5.90 22.04
CA ARG A 151 16.55 5.96 22.88
C ARG A 151 16.54 4.90 23.98
N HIS A 152 15.38 4.63 24.58
CA HIS A 152 15.23 3.57 25.59
C HIS A 152 15.43 2.17 24.98
N LEU A 153 14.87 1.90 23.80
CA LEU A 153 15.03 0.63 23.08
C LEU A 153 16.47 0.44 22.59
N ASP A 154 17.11 1.49 22.08
CA ASP A 154 18.50 1.47 21.68
C ASP A 154 19.40 1.16 22.89
N ALA A 155 19.14 1.77 24.05
CA ALA A 155 19.87 1.50 25.28
C ALA A 155 19.61 0.10 25.85
N THR A 156 18.36 -0.36 25.85
CA THR A 156 17.92 -1.58 26.55
C THR A 156 18.04 -2.83 25.70
N VAL A 157 17.90 -2.74 24.38
CA VAL A 157 17.84 -3.90 23.48
C VAL A 157 19.04 -3.92 22.53
N ARG A 158 19.32 -2.82 21.82
CA ARG A 158 20.37 -2.83 20.78
C ARG A 158 21.77 -2.89 21.37
N LYS A 159 22.10 -2.02 22.34
CA LYS A 159 23.42 -2.04 22.98
C LYS A 159 23.80 -3.38 23.63
N PRO A 160 22.92 -4.05 24.41
CA PRO A 160 23.25 -5.37 24.94
C PRO A 160 23.30 -6.44 23.85
N ALA A 161 22.40 -6.40 22.85
CA ALA A 161 22.46 -7.34 21.73
C ALA A 161 23.76 -7.18 20.91
N GLU A 162 24.24 -5.95 20.71
CA GLU A 162 25.54 -5.67 20.07
C GLU A 162 26.70 -6.17 20.91
N ALA A 163 26.64 -6.00 22.23
CA ALA A 163 27.65 -6.52 23.15
C ALA A 163 27.70 -8.06 23.13
N GLU A 164 26.54 -8.73 23.12
CA GLU A 164 26.46 -10.18 22.98
C GLU A 164 26.98 -10.67 21.62
N ARG A 165 26.57 -10.01 20.53
CA ARG A 165 27.06 -10.35 19.18
C ARG A 165 28.56 -10.23 19.10
N PHE A 166 29.13 -9.13 19.59
CA PHE A 166 30.59 -8.92 19.60
C PHE A 166 31.30 -9.99 20.45
N ARG A 167 30.74 -10.35 21.62
CA ARG A 167 31.29 -11.42 22.45
C ARG A 167 31.28 -12.77 21.73
N LEU A 168 30.18 -13.13 21.08
CA LEU A 168 30.06 -14.39 20.32
C LEU A 168 30.99 -14.42 19.11
N GLU A 169 31.09 -13.32 18.36
CA GLU A 169 32.04 -13.21 17.23
C GLU A 169 33.48 -13.41 17.71
N ARG A 170 33.86 -12.80 18.84
CA ARG A 170 35.21 -12.98 19.41
C ARG A 170 35.47 -14.39 19.91
N LEU A 171 34.49 -15.04 20.52
CA LEU A 171 34.61 -16.45 20.93
C LEU A 171 34.75 -17.36 19.70
N ALA A 172 33.93 -17.16 18.67
CA ALA A 172 34.02 -17.94 17.43
C ALA A 172 35.34 -17.70 16.67
N GLU A 173 35.85 -16.46 16.69
CA GLU A 173 37.17 -16.14 16.13
C GLU A 173 38.29 -16.80 16.92
N ALA A 174 38.22 -16.79 18.26
CA ALA A 174 39.16 -17.50 19.12
C ALA A 174 39.14 -19.02 18.88
N ASP A 175 37.95 -19.63 18.76
CA ASP A 175 37.80 -21.06 18.47
C ASP A 175 38.34 -21.42 17.08
N ARG A 176 38.09 -20.58 16.06
CA ARG A 176 38.67 -20.75 14.72
C ARG A 176 40.20 -20.71 14.77
N LEU A 177 40.78 -19.74 15.47
CA LEU A 177 42.22 -19.62 15.62
C LEU A 177 42.80 -20.82 16.38
N ARG A 178 42.13 -21.28 17.43
CA ARG A 178 42.55 -22.47 18.18
C ARG A 178 42.55 -23.72 17.31
N LEU A 179 41.49 -23.93 16.52
CA LEU A 179 41.38 -25.06 15.61
C LEU A 179 42.47 -25.04 14.52
N ILE A 180 42.75 -23.86 13.95
CA ILE A 180 43.84 -23.72 12.97
C ILE A 180 45.18 -24.05 13.62
N ALA A 181 45.48 -23.48 14.79
CA ALA A 181 46.72 -23.75 15.51
C ALA A 181 46.86 -25.23 15.93
N GLU A 182 45.79 -25.87 16.39
CA GLU A 182 45.75 -27.31 16.70
C GLU A 182 46.00 -28.14 15.42
N SER A 183 45.35 -27.80 14.32
CA SER A 183 45.51 -28.48 13.02
C SER A 183 46.93 -28.33 12.47
N GLU A 184 47.53 -27.15 12.61
CA GLU A 184 48.93 -26.89 12.22
C GLU A 184 49.90 -27.68 13.10
N ALA A 185 49.69 -27.68 14.42
CA ALA A 185 50.49 -28.45 15.35
C ALA A 185 50.37 -29.96 15.12
N GLU A 186 49.20 -30.47 14.75
CA GLU A 186 49.02 -31.86 14.34
C GLU A 186 49.69 -32.17 13.01
N ALA A 187 49.55 -31.30 12.01
CA ALA A 187 50.23 -31.44 10.72
C ALA A 187 51.76 -31.46 10.89
N GLU A 188 52.29 -30.60 11.76
CA GLU A 188 53.72 -30.56 12.10
C GLU A 188 54.16 -31.80 12.87
N ARG A 189 53.36 -32.27 13.83
CA ARG A 189 53.61 -33.52 14.56
C ARG A 189 53.68 -34.72 13.62
N ILE A 190 52.74 -34.83 12.68
CA ILE A 190 52.73 -35.90 11.66
C ILE A 190 53.96 -35.77 10.75
N ARG A 191 54.32 -34.56 10.34
CA ARG A 191 55.54 -34.33 9.55
C ARG A 191 56.80 -34.77 10.27
N LEU A 192 57.00 -34.33 11.51
CA LEU A 192 58.18 -34.68 12.31
C LEU A 192 58.24 -36.18 12.56
N ARG A 193 57.11 -36.81 12.89
CA ARG A 193 57.02 -38.26 13.04
C ARG A 193 57.32 -38.99 11.73
N GLY A 194 56.77 -38.54 10.62
CA GLY A 194 57.03 -39.12 9.29
C GLY A 194 58.49 -38.99 8.88
N LEU A 195 59.15 -37.87 9.19
CA LEU A 195 60.59 -37.69 9.01
C LEU A 195 61.40 -38.65 9.90
N ALA A 196 61.06 -38.74 11.18
CA ALA A 196 61.74 -39.64 12.12
C ALA A 196 61.56 -41.12 11.73
N GLU A 197 60.37 -41.52 11.29
CA GLU A 197 60.09 -42.87 10.79
C GLU A 197 60.83 -43.14 9.47
N ALA A 198 60.91 -42.17 8.56
CA ALA A 198 61.67 -42.30 7.32
C ALA A 198 63.18 -42.41 7.59
N GLU A 199 63.72 -41.62 8.52
CA GLU A 199 65.13 -41.72 8.94
C GLU A 199 65.43 -43.07 9.61
N ALA A 200 64.56 -43.53 10.52
CA ALA A 200 64.70 -44.84 11.16
C ALA A 200 64.62 -45.98 10.13
N LEU A 201 63.67 -45.93 9.20
CA LEU A 201 63.53 -46.91 8.13
C LEU A 201 64.74 -46.90 7.20
N ASN A 202 65.25 -45.72 6.83
CA ASN A 202 66.46 -45.59 6.01
C ASN A 202 67.69 -46.17 6.73
N ALA A 203 67.80 -45.98 8.05
CA ALA A 203 68.88 -46.56 8.84
C ALA A 203 68.79 -48.09 8.90
N VAL A 204 67.60 -48.64 9.12
CA VAL A 204 67.35 -50.09 9.07
C VAL A 204 67.62 -50.64 7.67
N ALA A 205 67.12 -50.00 6.62
CA ALA A 205 67.33 -50.41 5.22
C ALA A 205 68.81 -50.37 4.82
N LYS A 206 69.58 -49.36 5.27
CA LYS A 206 71.04 -49.33 5.08
C LYS A 206 71.73 -50.46 5.84
N ALA A 207 71.36 -50.70 7.10
CA ALA A 207 71.91 -51.80 7.89
C ALA A 207 71.61 -53.16 7.26
N GLU A 208 70.39 -53.37 6.74
CA GLU A 208 69.99 -54.57 6.00
C GLU A 208 70.76 -54.70 4.68
N ALA A 209 70.93 -53.62 3.93
CA ALA A 209 71.72 -53.61 2.70
C ALA A 209 73.19 -53.94 2.97
N GLU A 210 73.80 -53.37 4.00
CA GLU A 210 75.17 -53.69 4.44
C GLU A 210 75.29 -55.15 4.91
N GLN A 211 74.31 -55.65 5.67
CA GLN A 211 74.28 -57.06 6.05
C GLN A 211 74.16 -57.98 4.83
N MET A 212 73.32 -57.62 3.85
CA MET A 212 73.15 -58.39 2.64
C MET A 212 74.43 -58.38 1.79
N MET A 213 75.13 -57.25 1.70
CA MET A 213 76.44 -57.15 1.04
C MET A 213 77.50 -58.01 1.75
N LYS A 214 77.61 -57.94 3.08
CA LYS A 214 78.55 -58.80 3.84
C LYS A 214 78.22 -60.28 3.71
N LYS A 215 76.93 -60.64 3.68
CA LYS A 215 76.51 -62.02 3.36
C LYS A 215 76.92 -62.39 1.93
N ALA A 216 76.73 -61.53 0.94
CA ALA A 216 77.15 -61.77 -0.43
C ALA A 216 78.68 -61.90 -0.58
N GLU A 217 79.46 -61.08 0.12
CA GLU A 217 80.93 -61.16 0.19
C GLU A 217 81.41 -62.44 0.88
N ALA A 218 80.77 -62.84 1.99
CA ALA A 218 81.04 -64.13 2.61
C ALA A 218 80.77 -65.27 1.62
N TRP A 219 79.65 -65.25 0.90
CA TRP A 219 79.33 -66.27 -0.11
C TRP A 219 80.33 -66.28 -1.28
N GLN A 220 80.87 -65.12 -1.66
CA GLN A 220 81.95 -65.01 -2.66
C GLN A 220 83.28 -65.60 -2.16
N ALA A 221 83.65 -65.39 -0.89
CA ALA A 221 84.85 -65.99 -0.29
C ALA A 221 84.69 -67.52 -0.12
N TYR A 222 83.47 -68.00 0.10
CA TYR A 222 83.12 -69.42 0.19
C TYR A 222 82.94 -70.13 -1.18
N LYS A 223 83.37 -69.54 -2.32
CA LYS A 223 83.25 -70.11 -3.69
C LYS A 223 83.83 -71.53 -3.87
N GLY A 224 84.83 -71.91 -3.06
CA GLY A 224 85.47 -73.23 -3.11
C GLY A 224 84.76 -74.32 -2.30
N ALA A 225 84.13 -73.98 -1.18
CA ALA A 225 83.56 -74.93 -0.22
C ALA A 225 82.00 -74.96 -0.23
N ALA A 226 81.34 -73.88 -0.65
CA ALA A 226 79.87 -73.79 -0.66
C ALA A 226 79.19 -74.69 -1.70
N ARG A 227 79.87 -75.05 -2.80
CA ARG A 227 79.32 -76.01 -3.77
C ARG A 227 79.26 -77.41 -3.19
N LEU A 228 80.26 -77.81 -2.39
CA LEU A 228 80.23 -79.11 -1.72
C LEU A 228 79.18 -79.12 -0.61
N GLU A 229 79.07 -78.04 0.18
CA GLU A 229 78.09 -77.91 1.27
C GLU A 229 76.63 -77.80 0.76
N MET A 230 76.36 -77.02 -0.29
CA MET A 230 75.03 -76.96 -0.94
C MET A 230 74.66 -78.31 -1.55
N VAL A 231 75.62 -79.01 -2.18
CA VAL A 231 75.37 -80.36 -2.72
C VAL A 231 75.17 -81.35 -1.58
N LEU A 232 75.92 -81.29 -0.48
CA LEU A 232 75.72 -82.15 0.70
C LEU A 232 74.41 -81.85 1.45
N GLN A 233 73.90 -80.61 1.44
CA GLN A 233 72.61 -80.25 2.04
C GLN A 233 71.42 -80.51 1.10
N ALA A 234 71.63 -80.44 -0.22
CA ALA A 234 70.63 -80.73 -1.23
C ALA A 234 70.54 -82.23 -1.57
N LEU A 235 71.62 -83.00 -1.42
CA LEU A 235 71.68 -84.46 -1.65
C LEU A 235 70.62 -85.22 -0.84
N PRO A 236 70.43 -84.97 0.47
CA PRO A 236 69.38 -85.61 1.25
C PRO A 236 67.98 -85.25 0.75
N LYS A 237 67.75 -84.01 0.32
CA LYS A 237 66.45 -83.57 -0.21
C LYS A 237 66.15 -84.17 -1.58
N LEU A 238 67.16 -84.25 -2.45
CA LEU A 238 67.05 -84.90 -3.75
C LEU A 238 66.88 -86.42 -3.61
N ALA A 239 67.62 -87.05 -2.68
CA ALA A 239 67.44 -88.47 -2.34
C ALA A 239 66.05 -88.73 -1.75
N ALA A 240 65.54 -87.85 -0.88
CA ALA A 240 64.19 -87.95 -0.34
C ALA A 240 63.11 -87.85 -1.44
N GLU A 241 63.21 -86.87 -2.34
CA GLU A 241 62.30 -86.71 -3.49
C GLU A 241 62.36 -87.89 -4.48
N ILE A 242 63.55 -88.43 -4.77
CA ILE A 242 63.72 -89.60 -5.67
C ILE A 242 63.24 -90.89 -4.99
N SER A 243 63.37 -91.00 -3.66
CA SER A 243 62.91 -92.17 -2.90
C SER A 243 61.43 -92.15 -2.55
N ALA A 244 60.77 -90.98 -2.59
CA ALA A 244 59.35 -90.85 -2.24
C ALA A 244 58.42 -91.72 -3.11
N PRO A 245 58.57 -91.80 -4.45
CA PRO A 245 57.74 -92.67 -5.28
C PRO A 245 58.03 -94.17 -5.08
N LEU A 246 59.26 -94.53 -4.70
CA LEU A 246 59.65 -95.92 -4.42
C LEU A 246 59.16 -96.38 -3.04
N ALA A 247 59.13 -95.49 -2.04
CA ALA A 247 58.58 -95.76 -0.72
C ALA A 247 57.04 -95.88 -0.71
N GLN A 248 56.34 -95.25 -1.68
CA GLN A 248 54.88 -95.33 -1.83
C GLN A 248 54.37 -96.51 -2.66
N CYS A 249 55.25 -97.34 -3.24
CA CYS A 249 54.85 -98.54 -3.98
C CYS A 249 54.81 -99.78 -3.07
N GLU A 250 53.75 -99.94 -2.28
CA GLU A 250 53.58 -101.11 -1.39
C GLU A 250 53.29 -102.43 -2.14
N LYS A 251 52.93 -102.39 -3.43
CA LYS A 251 52.68 -103.61 -4.23
C LYS A 251 52.95 -103.39 -5.72
N VAL A 252 54.15 -103.73 -6.17
CA VAL A 252 54.47 -103.84 -7.61
C VAL A 252 53.84 -105.13 -8.13
N THR A 253 52.68 -105.03 -8.76
CA THR A 253 52.00 -106.18 -9.38
C THR A 253 52.45 -106.25 -10.84
N MET A 254 53.44 -107.09 -11.11
CA MET A 254 53.95 -107.33 -12.46
C MET A 254 52.98 -108.25 -13.21
N VAL A 255 52.20 -107.69 -14.13
CA VAL A 255 51.29 -108.47 -14.99
C VAL A 255 52.09 -108.91 -16.21
N SER A 256 52.66 -110.12 -16.16
CA SER A 256 53.32 -110.73 -17.31
C SER A 256 52.26 -111.38 -18.21
N THR A 257 52.12 -110.85 -19.42
CA THR A 257 51.41 -111.51 -20.53
C THR A 257 52.48 -111.98 -21.52
N GLY A 258 53.03 -113.16 -21.30
CA GLY A 258 53.94 -113.79 -22.26
C GLY A 258 55.26 -114.26 -21.67
N ASP A 259 55.54 -115.52 -21.97
CA ASP A 259 56.61 -116.39 -21.51
C ASP A 259 58.01 -115.83 -21.82
N GLY A 260 58.80 -115.53 -20.77
CA GLY A 260 60.16 -115.01 -20.88
C GLY A 260 60.67 -114.40 -19.57
N ASP A 261 61.86 -114.84 -19.13
CA ASP A 261 62.44 -114.68 -17.80
C ASP A 261 62.19 -113.34 -17.07
N ILE A 262 61.63 -113.49 -15.86
CA ILE A 262 61.20 -112.44 -14.94
C ILE A 262 62.32 -112.16 -13.93
N GLY A 263 62.82 -110.92 -13.85
CA GLY A 263 63.83 -110.53 -12.86
C GLY A 263 64.33 -109.09 -13.01
N VAL A 264 64.90 -108.57 -11.92
CA VAL A 264 65.37 -107.19 -11.63
C VAL A 264 66.23 -106.52 -12.73
N SER A 265 66.69 -107.29 -13.70
CA SER A 265 67.45 -106.86 -14.89
C SER A 265 66.68 -105.89 -15.80
N ARG A 266 65.35 -105.98 -15.92
CA ARG A 266 64.56 -104.97 -16.68
C ARG A 266 64.36 -103.65 -15.93
N LEU A 267 64.20 -103.69 -14.61
CA LEU A 267 64.11 -102.48 -13.77
C LEU A 267 65.42 -101.68 -13.82
N THR A 268 66.57 -102.36 -13.73
CA THR A 268 67.87 -101.70 -13.87
C THR A 268 68.10 -101.18 -15.29
N GLY A 269 67.63 -101.89 -16.32
CA GLY A 269 67.66 -101.43 -17.71
C GLY A 269 66.77 -100.22 -18.00
N GLU A 270 65.54 -100.19 -17.47
CA GLU A 270 64.62 -99.06 -17.61
C GLU A 270 65.07 -97.84 -16.81
N VAL A 271 65.68 -98.03 -15.63
CA VAL A 271 66.30 -96.94 -14.86
C VAL A 271 67.52 -96.37 -15.57
N LEU A 272 68.35 -97.22 -16.21
CA LEU A 272 69.45 -96.75 -17.06
C LEU A 272 68.95 -96.02 -18.31
N GLN A 273 67.86 -96.49 -18.94
CA GLN A 273 67.24 -95.79 -20.06
C GLN A 273 66.65 -94.43 -19.63
N LEU A 274 65.96 -94.35 -18.49
CA LEU A 274 65.45 -93.10 -17.92
C LEU A 274 66.59 -92.13 -17.58
N MET A 275 67.70 -92.61 -17.03
CA MET A 275 68.88 -91.78 -16.78
C MET A 275 69.54 -91.28 -18.08
N THR A 276 69.55 -92.07 -19.16
CA THR A 276 70.07 -91.60 -20.46
C THR A 276 69.12 -90.66 -21.21
N GLN A 277 67.80 -90.72 -20.94
CA GLN A 277 66.81 -89.83 -21.54
C GLN A 277 66.60 -88.54 -20.76
N LEU A 278 66.88 -88.52 -19.46
CA LEU A 278 66.80 -87.35 -18.58
C LEU A 278 67.54 -86.11 -19.13
N PRO A 279 68.79 -86.22 -19.64
CA PRO A 279 69.48 -85.08 -20.25
C PRO A 279 68.72 -84.50 -21.46
N LYS A 280 68.11 -85.35 -22.30
CA LYS A 280 67.35 -84.93 -23.48
C LYS A 280 66.03 -84.24 -23.11
N VAL A 281 65.36 -84.70 -22.04
CA VAL A 281 64.11 -84.09 -21.57
C VAL A 281 64.37 -82.71 -20.94
N VAL A 282 65.44 -82.59 -20.14
CA VAL A 282 65.84 -81.30 -19.58
C VAL A 282 66.25 -80.31 -20.68
N GLN A 283 66.98 -80.77 -21.71
CA GLN A 283 67.31 -79.96 -22.88
C GLN A 283 66.06 -79.47 -23.64
N SER A 284 65.04 -80.33 -23.80
CA SER A 284 63.79 -79.96 -24.48
C SER A 284 62.90 -78.98 -23.70
N MET A 285 62.98 -78.99 -22.36
CA MET A 285 62.18 -78.13 -21.48
C MET A 285 62.88 -76.82 -21.10
N THR A 286 64.20 -76.77 -21.11
CA THR A 286 64.99 -75.61 -20.63
C THR A 286 65.85 -74.95 -21.70
N GLY A 287 66.00 -75.58 -22.87
CA GLY A 287 66.84 -75.08 -23.97
C GLY A 287 68.36 -75.14 -23.69
N VAL A 288 68.79 -75.74 -22.57
CA VAL A 288 70.20 -75.79 -22.15
C VAL A 288 70.74 -77.21 -22.29
N ASP A 289 71.82 -77.35 -23.06
CA ASP A 289 72.61 -78.57 -23.21
C ASP A 289 73.58 -78.75 -22.03
N LEU A 290 73.24 -79.59 -21.06
CA LEU A 290 74.08 -79.89 -19.89
C LEU A 290 75.41 -80.60 -20.26
N PHE A 291 75.46 -81.30 -21.39
CA PHE A 291 76.70 -81.95 -21.87
C PHE A 291 77.72 -80.96 -22.44
N LYS A 292 77.28 -79.81 -22.99
CA LYS A 292 78.20 -78.76 -23.49
C LYS A 292 78.74 -77.87 -22.37
N THR A 293 77.94 -77.60 -21.34
CA THR A 293 78.35 -76.77 -20.19
C THR A 293 79.26 -77.51 -19.21
N ALA A 294 79.26 -78.85 -19.19
CA ALA A 294 80.21 -79.65 -18.41
C ALA A 294 81.60 -79.83 -19.07
N GLN A 295 81.73 -79.61 -20.39
CA GLN A 295 83.01 -79.66 -21.12
C GLN A 295 83.66 -78.29 -21.36
N SER A 296 83.06 -77.20 -20.89
CA SER A 296 83.65 -75.85 -20.91
C SER A 296 84.08 -75.38 -19.51
N VAL A 297 84.50 -76.33 -18.67
CA VAL A 297 85.33 -76.07 -17.47
C VAL A 297 86.77 -75.86 -17.92
#